data_AF-A0A7Z8QEE2-F1
#
_entry.id   AF-A0A7Z8QEE2-F1
#
_cell.length_a   1.000
_cell.length_b   1.000
_cell.length_c   1.000
_cell.angle_alpha   90.00
_cell.angle_beta   90.00
_cell.angle_gamma   90.00
#
_symmetry.space_group_name_H-M   'P 1'
#
loop_
_entity.id
_entity.type
_entity.pdbx_description
1 polymer ?
#
loop_
_entity_poly.entity_id
_entity_poly.type
_entity_poly.pdbx_seq_one_letter_code
_entity_poly.pdbx_strand_id
1 'polypeptide(L)' 'MYFSYSIIGKLQFKECINCGMVKQLSAFSKDDKENDGASDKCILCEELYKSKMEPIDTVQLMREIINNK' A
#
# COMPACT_ATOMS: atom_id res chain seq x y z
N MET A 1 22.22 4.82 -36.25
CA MET A 1 21.04 5.73 -36.26
C MET A 1 19.99 5.07 -35.38
N TYR A 2 19.42 5.82 -34.45
CA TYR A 2 18.79 5.38 -33.20
C TYR A 2 17.77 4.24 -33.33
N PHE A 3 17.96 3.18 -32.54
CA PHE A 3 16.99 2.11 -32.34
C PHE A 3 15.68 2.69 -31.81
N SER A 4 14.69 2.80 -32.68
CA SER A 4 13.33 3.20 -32.34
C SER A 4 12.62 2.07 -31.58
N TYR A 5 12.89 1.98 -30.28
CA TYR A 5 12.08 1.17 -29.37
C TYR A 5 10.75 1.88 -29.16
N SER A 6 9.73 1.44 -29.89
CA SER A 6 8.33 1.75 -29.63
C SER A 6 7.92 1.16 -28.28
N ILE A 7 8.20 1.86 -27.19
CA ILE A 7 7.69 1.52 -25.85
C ILE A 7 6.36 2.25 -25.68
N ILE A 8 5.30 1.73 -26.30
CA ILE A 8 3.92 2.18 -26.00
C ILE A 8 3.41 1.36 -24.80
N GLY A 9 4.16 1.37 -23.71
CA GLY A 9 3.63 0.98 -22.40
C GLY A 9 3.07 2.25 -21.78
N LYS A 10 1.75 2.33 -21.58
CA LYS A 10 1.15 3.44 -20.81
C LYS A 10 1.76 3.40 -19.40
N LEU A 11 2.79 4.20 -19.17
CA LEU A 11 3.33 4.46 -17.84
C LEU A 11 2.26 5.28 -17.11
N GLN A 12 1.39 4.59 -16.37
CA GLN A 12 0.40 5.21 -15.53
C GLN A 12 1.04 5.56 -14.19
N PHE A 13 0.77 6.77 -13.71
CA PHE A 13 1.27 7.29 -12.45
C PHE A 13 0.08 7.58 -11.53
N LYS A 14 0.26 7.31 -10.23
CA LYS A 14 -0.72 7.58 -9.17
C LYS A 14 0.01 8.25 -8.01
N GLU A 15 -0.66 9.19 -7.35
CA GLU A 15 -0.15 9.81 -6.12
C GLU A 15 -0.49 8.92 -4.92
N CYS A 16 0.51 8.63 -4.08
CA CYS A 16 0.29 7.89 -2.84
C CYS A 16 -0.32 8.80 -1.79
N ILE A 17 -1.50 8.45 -1.26
CA ILE A 17 -2.18 9.27 -0.23
C ILE A 17 -1.42 9.34 1.10
N ASN A 18 -0.49 8.41 1.35
CA ASN A 18 0.24 8.33 2.61
C ASN A 18 1.54 9.14 2.60
N CYS A 19 2.27 9.14 1.48
CA CYS A 19 3.53 9.88 1.36
C CYS A 19 3.48 11.09 0.43
N GLY A 20 2.36 11.31 -0.27
CA GLY A 20 2.16 12.42 -1.21
C GLY A 20 3.04 12.35 -2.46
N MET A 21 3.76 11.24 -2.68
CA MET A 21 4.63 11.10 -3.84
C MET A 21 3.89 10.48 -5.01
N VAL A 22 4.02 11.10 -6.18
CA VAL A 22 3.61 10.51 -7.46
C VAL A 22 4.57 9.39 -7.83
N LYS A 23 4.05 8.17 -8.03
CA LYS A 23 4.82 6.99 -8.41
C LYS A 23 4.10 6.26 -9.55
N GLN A 24 4.82 5.38 -10.24
CA GLN A 24 4.21 4.52 -11.26
C GLN A 24 3.22 3.55 -10.60
N LEU A 25 2.16 3.16 -11.30
CA LEU A 25 1.19 2.15 -10.83
C LEU A 25 1.86 0.81 -10.46
N SER A 26 3.01 0.48 -11.06
CA SER A 26 3.84 -0.67 -10.68
C SER A 26 4.38 -0.60 -9.25
N ALA A 27 4.44 0.59 -8.64
CA ALA A 27 4.83 0.80 -7.25
C ALA A 27 3.64 0.73 -6.28
N PHE A 28 2.44 0.38 -6.77
CA PHE A 28 1.23 0.17 -5.98
C PHE A 28 0.81 -1.29 -6.08
N SER A 29 0.29 -1.83 -4.98
CA SER A 29 -0.28 -3.18 -4.96
C SER A 29 -1.54 -3.22 -5.81
N LYS A 30 -1.77 -4.33 -6.50
CA LYS A 30 -3.05 -4.57 -7.20
C LYS A 30 -4.15 -4.68 -6.16
N ASP A 31 -5.18 -3.86 -6.30
CA ASP A 31 -6.35 -3.90 -5.43
C ASP A 31 -7.61 -3.86 -6.29
N ASP A 32 -8.30 -5.00 -6.38
CA ASP A 32 -9.49 -5.17 -7.21
C ASP A 32 -10.74 -4.47 -6.64
N LYS A 33 -10.67 -3.89 -5.43
CA LYS A 33 -11.77 -3.09 -4.86
C LYS A 33 -11.74 -1.64 -5.30
N GLU A 34 -10.57 -1.15 -5.72
CA GLU A 34 -10.39 0.23 -6.16
C GLU A 34 -10.76 0.40 -7.63
N ASN A 35 -11.34 1.55 -7.98
CA ASN A 35 -11.76 1.87 -9.36
C ASN A 35 -10.59 1.79 -10.37
N ASP A 36 -9.38 2.13 -9.91
CA ASP A 36 -8.16 2.08 -10.73
C ASP A 36 -7.47 0.71 -10.71
N GLY A 37 -7.98 -0.25 -9.95
CA GLY A 37 -7.38 -1.58 -9.77
C GLY A 37 -6.07 -1.58 -8.98
N ALA A 38 -5.73 -0.47 -8.33
CA ALA A 38 -4.49 -0.27 -7.58
C ALA A 38 -4.74 0.47 -6.27
N SER A 39 -4.08 0.00 -5.21
CA SER A 39 -4.13 0.57 -3.86
C SER A 39 -3.86 2.08 -3.86
N ASP A 40 -4.44 2.80 -2.91
CA ASP A 40 -4.17 4.24 -2.72
C ASP A 40 -2.79 4.50 -2.09
N LYS A 41 -2.22 3.46 -1.47
CA LYS A 41 -0.91 3.51 -0.83
C LYS A 41 0.10 2.79 -1.69
N CYS A 42 1.30 3.37 -1.83
CA CYS A 42 2.40 2.65 -2.46
C CYS A 42 2.83 1.44 -1.62
N ILE A 43 3.44 0.44 -2.27
CA ILE A 43 3.85 -0.83 -1.64
C ILE A 43 4.67 -0.59 -0.37
N LEU A 44 5.60 0.37 -0.40
CA LEU A 44 6.40 0.74 0.77
C LEU A 44 5.54 1.23 1.94
N CYS A 45 4.54 2.07 1.68
CA CYS A 45 3.63 2.55 2.73
C CYS A 45 2.72 1.42 3.25
N GLU A 46 2.35 0.48 2.39
CA GLU A 46 1.60 -0.70 2.77
C GLU A 46 2.44 -1.66 3.65
N GLU A 47 3.69 -1.90 3.30
CA GLU A 47 4.64 -2.69 4.08
C GLU A 47 4.96 -2.03 5.44
N LEU A 48 5.11 -0.70 5.46
CA LEU A 48 5.26 0.05 6.70
C LEU A 48 4.02 -0.07 7.59
N TYR A 49 2.83 -0.09 6.99
CA TYR A 49 1.59 -0.29 7.75
C TYR A 49 1.50 -1.72 8.31
N LYS A 50 1.86 -2.73 7.51
CA LYS A 50 1.91 -4.14 7.94
C LYS A 50 2.96 -4.39 9.02
N SER A 51 4.12 -3.73 8.95
CA SER A 51 5.20 -3.89 9.95
C SER A 51 4.95 -3.10 11.24
N LYS A 52 4.18 -2.00 11.18
CA LYS A 52 3.72 -1.28 12.38
C LYS A 52 2.49 -1.90 13.04
N MET A 53 1.83 -2.84 12.37
CA MET A 53 1.02 -3.84 13.05
C MET A 53 1.97 -4.85 13.72
N GLU A 54 2.71 -4.41 14.74
CA GLU A 54 2.81 -5.32 15.89
C GLU A 54 1.36 -5.61 16.28
N PRO A 55 0.98 -6.87 16.54
CA PRO A 55 -0.29 -7.12 17.18
C PRO A 55 -0.24 -6.28 18.45
N ILE A 56 -0.97 -5.18 18.50
CA ILE A 56 -1.56 -4.77 19.76
C ILE A 56 -2.26 -6.06 20.15
N ASP A 57 -1.71 -6.74 21.15
CA ASP A 57 -2.28 -7.90 21.78
C ASP A 57 -3.66 -7.47 22.28
N THR A 58 -4.62 -7.41 21.35
CA THR A 58 -6.02 -7.18 21.62
C THR A 58 -6.50 -8.29 22.53
N VAL A 59 -5.87 -9.46 22.45
CA VAL A 59 -5.98 -10.55 23.42
C VAL A 59 -5.51 -10.15 24.83
N GLN A 60 -4.40 -9.42 24.99
CA GLN A 60 -3.87 -9.02 26.30
C GLN A 60 -4.68 -7.85 26.88
N LEU A 61 -5.06 -6.85 26.07
CA LEU A 61 -6.00 -5.80 26.48
C LEU A 61 -7.38 -6.37 26.86
N MET A 62 -7.91 -7.32 26.09
CA MET A 62 -9.18 -7.99 26.42
C MET A 62 -9.06 -8.86 27.69
N ARG A 63 -7.93 -9.56 27.89
CA ARG A 63 -7.67 -10.35 29.11
C ARG A 63 -7.56 -9.48 30.36
N GLU A 64 -6.91 -8.31 30.28
CA GLU A 64 -6.80 -7.39 31.42
C GLU A 64 -8.16 -6.78 31.79
N ILE A 65 -9.03 -6.50 30.81
CA ILE A 65 -10.40 -6.02 31.07
C ILE A 65 -11.28 -7.10 31.73
N ILE A 66 -11.13 -8.38 31.33
CA ILE A 66 -11.93 -9.48 31.87
C ILE A 66 -11.48 -9.89 33.29
N ASN A 67 -10.18 -9.86 33.58
CA ASN A 67 -9.62 -10.31 34.87
C ASN A 67 -9.59 -9.24 35.97
N ASN A 68 -9.97 -7.99 35.68
CA ASN A 68 -10.11 -6.92 36.67
C ASN A 68 -11.56 -6.82 37.20
N LYS A 69 -12.16 -7.97 37.51
CA LYS A 69 -13.49 -8.07 38.13
C LYS A 69 -13.41 -8.78 39.47
#